data_AF-A0A9E5LJQ0-F1
#
_entry.id   AF-A0A9E5LJQ0-F1
#
_cell.length_a   1.000
_cell.length_b   1.000
_cell.length_c   1.000
_cell.angle_alpha   90.00
_cell.angle_beta   90.00
_cell.angle_gamma   90.00
#
_symmetry.space_group_name_H-M   'P 1'
#
loop_
_entity.id
_entity.type
_entity.pdbx_description
1 polymer ?
#
loop_
_entity_poly.entity_id
_entity_poly.type
_entity_poly.pdbx_seq_one_letter_code
_entity_poly.pdbx_strand_id
1 'polypeptide(L)'
;MKFGNFDIDKAEGAILAHSIQTPNRRMRKGIVIGADDIAALKSAGITSVTAAVLEHGDVHENDAAQHFAQAICPDPQAVGLS
;
A
#
# COMPACT_ATOMS: atom_id res chain seq x y z
N MET A 1 6.14 2.71 4.93
CA MET A 1 5.17 3.47 4.11
C MET A 1 5.24 4.99 4.35
N LYS A 2 5.33 5.81 3.28
CA LYS A 2 5.30 7.28 3.34
C LYS A 2 4.05 7.82 2.65
N PHE A 3 3.12 8.39 3.42
CA PHE A 3 1.90 9.02 2.90
C PHE A 3 2.05 10.54 2.86
N GLY A 4 1.64 11.17 1.77
CA GLY A 4 1.72 12.63 1.64
C GLY A 4 1.39 13.14 0.24
N ASN A 5 1.64 14.43 0.03
CA ASN A 5 1.53 15.04 -1.28
C ASN A 5 2.87 14.93 -2.00
N PHE A 6 2.86 14.34 -3.19
CA PHE A 6 4.04 14.11 -4.02
C PHE A 6 3.92 14.88 -5.32
N ASP A 7 5.03 15.43 -5.80
CA ASP A 7 5.12 15.92 -7.18
C ASP A 7 4.79 14.79 -8.14
N ILE A 8 4.05 15.09 -9.21
CA ILE A 8 3.62 14.08 -10.17
C ILE A 8 4.80 13.32 -10.79
N ASP A 9 5.95 13.99 -10.95
CA ASP A 9 7.21 13.40 -11.43
C ASP A 9 7.82 12.38 -10.46
N LYS A 10 7.45 12.43 -9.18
CA LYS A 10 7.92 11.52 -8.12
C LYS A 10 6.82 10.57 -7.63
N ALA A 11 5.65 10.61 -8.26
CA ALA A 11 4.50 9.81 -7.87
C ALA A 11 4.51 8.41 -8.51
N GLU A 12 5.44 8.10 -9.41
CA GLU A 12 5.54 6.78 -10.03
C GLU A 12 5.77 5.69 -8.98
N GLY A 13 4.99 4.61 -9.04
CA GLY A 13 5.00 3.54 -8.05
C GLY A 13 4.26 3.87 -6.75
N ALA A 14 3.77 5.11 -6.58
CA ALA A 14 2.98 5.48 -5.41
C ALA A 14 1.51 5.03 -5.58
N ILE A 15 0.86 4.73 -4.46
CA ILE A 15 -0.55 4.33 -4.40
C ILE A 15 -1.42 5.57 -4.24
N LEU A 16 -2.36 5.78 -5.16
CA LEU A 16 -3.21 6.96 -5.16
C LEU A 16 -4.17 6.97 -3.95
N ALA A 17 -4.18 8.06 -3.17
CA ALA A 17 -4.97 8.14 -1.93
C ALA A 17 -6.48 8.33 -2.16
N HIS A 18 -6.85 9.09 -3.20
CA HIS A 18 -8.24 9.41 -3.54
C HIS A 18 -8.49 9.23 -5.04
N SER A 19 -9.76 9.10 -5.44
CA SER A 19 -10.05 8.98 -6.87
C SER A 19 -9.88 10.35 -7.54
N ILE A 20 -9.20 10.38 -8.69
CA ILE A 20 -9.02 11.59 -9.50
C ILE A 20 -9.83 11.43 -10.78
N GLN A 21 -10.69 12.41 -11.06
CA GLN A 21 -11.35 12.52 -12.35
C GLN A 21 -10.46 13.35 -13.28
N THR A 22 -9.89 12.72 -14.29
CA THR A 22 -9.20 13.42 -15.38
C THR A 22 -10.16 13.58 -16.57
N PRO A 23 -9.86 14.49 -17.53
CA PRO A 23 -10.66 14.63 -18.74
C PRO A 23 -10.74 13.33 -19.56
N ASN A 24 -9.68 12.51 -19.53
CA ASN A 24 -9.58 11.30 -20.33
C ASN A 24 -10.11 10.06 -19.61
N ARG A 25 -9.99 9.98 -18.27
CA ARG A 25 -10.44 8.83 -17.49
C ARG A 25 -10.64 9.11 -16.00
N ARG A 26 -11.37 8.22 -15.33
CA ARG A 26 -11.45 8.19 -13.86
C ARG A 26 -10.40 7.26 -13.27
N MET A 27 -9.49 7.82 -12.49
CA MET A 27 -8.49 7.09 -11.72
C MET A 27 -9.06 6.78 -10.33
N ARG A 28 -9.09 5.52 -9.94
CA ARG A 28 -9.65 5.11 -8.64
C ARG A 28 -8.58 5.19 -7.55
N LYS A 29 -8.98 5.45 -6.30
CA LYS A 29 -8.07 5.32 -5.16
C LYS A 29 -7.53 3.88 -5.05
N GLY A 30 -6.31 3.73 -4.56
CA GLY A 30 -5.66 2.44 -4.35
C GLY A 30 -4.94 1.88 -5.58
N ILE A 31 -4.97 2.56 -6.73
CA ILE A 31 -4.15 2.17 -7.89
C ILE A 31 -2.69 2.59 -7.67
N VAL A 32 -1.76 1.79 -8.19
CA VAL A 32 -0.36 2.20 -8.32
C VAL A 32 -0.24 3.12 -9.53
N ILE A 33 0.34 4.30 -9.34
CA ILE A 33 0.55 5.30 -10.37
C ILE A 33 1.69 4.83 -11.28
N GLY A 34 1.40 4.56 -12.55
CA GLY A 34 2.42 4.27 -13.58
C GLY A 34 2.77 5.48 -14.45
N ALA A 35 3.69 5.29 -15.39
CA ALA A 35 4.08 6.33 -16.35
C ALA A 35 2.91 6.89 -17.19
N ASP A 36 1.97 6.03 -17.59
CA ASP A 36 0.77 6.45 -18.34
C ASP A 36 -0.19 7.30 -17.48
N ASP A 37 -0.34 6.94 -16.20
CA ASP A 37 -1.11 7.72 -15.22
C ASP A 37 -0.49 9.11 -15.01
N ILE A 38 0.83 9.18 -14.92
CA ILE A 38 1.58 10.45 -14.81
C ILE A 38 1.32 11.33 -16.04
N ALA A 39 1.36 10.77 -17.24
CA ALA A 39 1.08 11.51 -18.46
C ALA A 39 -0.37 12.03 -18.49
N ALA A 40 -1.34 11.20 -18.09
CA ALA A 40 -2.76 11.59 -18.01
C ALA A 40 -3.00 12.70 -16.99
N LEU A 41 -2.39 12.59 -15.80
CA LEU A 41 -2.49 13.59 -14.74
C LEU A 41 -1.84 14.92 -15.14
N LYS A 42 -0.66 14.88 -15.77
CA LYS A 42 -0.01 16.08 -16.32
C LYS A 42 -0.85 16.73 -17.42
N SER A 43 -1.42 15.94 -18.33
CA SER A 43 -2.32 16.45 -19.38
C SER A 43 -3.60 17.06 -18.80
N ALA A 44 -4.02 16.64 -17.61
CA ALA A 44 -5.12 17.24 -16.86
C ALA A 44 -4.73 18.52 -16.10
N GLY A 45 -3.46 18.95 -16.17
CA GLY A 45 -2.94 20.11 -15.43
C GLY A 45 -2.62 19.82 -13.97
N ILE A 46 -2.56 18.54 -13.56
CA ILE A 46 -2.27 18.13 -12.18
C ILE A 46 -0.76 18.02 -12.01
N THR A 47 -0.20 18.82 -11.11
CA THR A 47 1.24 18.88 -10.82
C THR A 47 1.63 18.10 -9.57
N SER A 48 0.68 17.81 -8.69
CA SER A 48 0.91 17.07 -7.46
C SER A 48 -0.29 16.23 -7.07
N VAL A 49 -0.05 15.08 -6.44
CA VAL A 49 -1.10 14.15 -6.00
C VAL A 49 -0.84 13.66 -4.58
N THR A 50 -1.93 13.40 -3.86
CA THR A 50 -1.83 12.71 -2.57
C THR A 50 -1.72 11.21 -2.81
N ALA A 51 -0.62 10.61 -2.37
CA ALA A 51 -0.32 9.21 -2.60
C ALA A 51 0.43 8.60 -1.40
N ALA A 52 0.60 7.28 -1.43
CA ALA A 52 1.41 6.53 -0.48
C ALA A 52 2.52 5.81 -1.23
N VAL A 53 3.78 6.06 -0.88
CA VAL A 53 4.92 5.29 -1.40
C VAL A 53 5.20 4.16 -0.42
N LEU A 54 5.19 2.93 -0.93
CA LEU A 54 5.75 1.78 -0.22
C LEU A 54 7.27 1.87 -0.35
N GLU A 55 7.98 2.05 0.76
CA GLU A 55 9.44 2.07 0.74
C GLU A 55 9.95 0.66 0.45
N HIS A 56 11.07 0.55 -0.29
CA HIS A 56 11.72 -0.73 -0.59
C HIS A 56 12.23 -1.36 0.71
N GLY A 57 11.36 -2.15 1.33
CA GLY A 57 11.43 -2.58 2.74
C GLY A 57 10.06 -2.99 3.29
N ASP A 58 8.95 -2.56 2.65
CA ASP A 58 7.60 -3.13 2.81
C ASP A 58 7.53 -4.50 2.09
N VAL A 59 8.44 -5.42 2.45
CA VAL A 59 8.31 -6.85 2.16
C VAL A 59 7.41 -7.43 3.23
N HIS A 60 6.18 -7.74 2.81
CA HIS A 60 5.31 -8.82 3.31
C HIS A 60 5.07 -8.86 4.82
N GLU A 61 3.88 -8.38 5.19
CA GLU A 61 3.10 -8.94 6.29
C GLU A 61 2.74 -10.42 5.98
N ASN A 62 3.73 -11.31 5.97
CA ASN A 62 3.49 -12.76 6.01
C ASN A 62 4.54 -13.55 6.79
N ASP A 63 5.43 -12.90 7.54
CA ASP A 63 6.40 -13.56 8.45
C ASP A 63 6.27 -13.13 9.93
N ALA A 64 5.15 -12.50 10.29
CA ALA A 64 4.83 -12.15 11.69
C ALA A 64 3.62 -12.91 12.26
N ALA A 65 3.01 -13.82 11.49
CA ALA A 65 1.84 -14.61 11.89
C ALA A 65 2.11 -16.13 11.99
N GLN A 66 3.37 -16.55 12.13
CA GLN A 66 3.72 -17.94 12.48
C GLN A 66 4.43 -18.10 13.82
N HIS A 67 4.87 -17.03 14.50
CA HIS A 67 5.60 -17.14 15.77
C HIS A 67 4.79 -16.92 17.06
N PHE A 68 3.52 -16.50 16.98
CA PHE A 68 2.70 -16.24 18.18
C PHE A 68 1.73 -17.36 18.58
N ALA A 69 1.89 -18.58 18.03
CA ALA A 69 1.04 -19.74 18.36
C ALA A 69 1.80 -20.93 19.00
N GLN A 70 2.95 -20.71 19.63
CA GLN A 70 3.62 -21.71 20.47
C GLN A 70 4.05 -21.16 21.85
N ALA A 71 3.39 -20.11 22.34
CA ALA A 71 3.69 -19.51 23.65
C ALA A 71 2.55 -19.66 24.68
N ILE A 72 1.58 -20.56 24.45
CA ILE A 72 0.50 -20.84 25.41
C ILE A 72 0.26 -22.35 25.54
N CYS A 73 1.25 -23.09 26.03
CA CYS A 73 1.01 -24.28 26.86
C CYS A 73 2.35 -24.81 27.43
N PRO A 74 2.66 -24.56 28.71
CA PRO A 74 3.51 -25.49 29.44
C PRO A 74 2.64 -26.72 29.79
N ASP A 75 3.06 -27.88 29.30
CA ASP A 75 2.64 -29.22 29.75
C ASP A 75 1.38 -29.87 29.09
N PRO A 76 1.58 -30.74 28.07
CA PRO A 76 0.51 -31.58 27.51
C PRO A 76 0.12 -32.82 28.35
N GLN A 77 0.61 -32.99 29.60
CA GLN A 77 0.19 -34.08 30.50
C GLN A 77 -0.67 -33.63 31.71
N ALA A 78 -0.98 -32.33 31.85
CA ALA A 78 -1.84 -31.82 32.93
C ALA A 78 -3.34 -31.74 32.58
N VAL A 79 -3.73 -31.98 31.33
CA VAL A 79 -5.14 -31.99 30.88
C VAL A 79 -5.64 -33.42 30.76
N GLY A 80 -6.04 -34.02 31.89
CA GLY A 80 -6.59 -35.37 31.98
C GLY A 80 -7.84 -35.57 31.09
N LEU A 81 -7.61 -35.93 29.83
CA LEU A 81 -8.60 -36.51 28.94
C LEU A 81 -8.32 -38.01 28.76
N SER A 82 -8.34 -38.72 29.89
CA SER A 82 -8.90 -40.05 30.19
C SER A 82 -8.19 -40.60 31.42
#